data_AF-A0A168PAL2-F1
#
_entry.id   AF-A0A168PAL2-F1
#
_cell.length_a   1.000
_cell.length_b   1.000
_cell.length_c   1.000
_cell.angle_alpha   90.00
_cell.angle_beta   90.00
_cell.angle_gamma   90.00
#
_symmetry.space_group_name_H-M   'P 1'
#
loop_
_entity.id
_entity.type
_entity.pdbx_description
1 polymer ?
#
loop_
_entity_poly.entity_id
_entity_poly.type
_entity_poly.pdbx_seq_one_letter_code
_entity_poly.pdbx_strand_id
1 'polypeptide(L)'
;MSTTQMIKSDVSEALHLFEVMGKYNVPCSLELKLDGLCDPFVGISTQPVKAEYLETFDGEGRGDSLIVHLGGSEFCFELNLSVSKHITDCQITLCIVSDKYAAWFSSDVILPEGIEDAKDYKEAEDYHGEPRDITMDVTKQENELIEFVRTLDFGDTINATAALYSEAEKVRGTRNASRPELTVEFIECARRLDELSKLIAMANDDYRSEISIMEKD
;
A
#
# COMPACT_ATOMS: atom_id res chain seq x y z
N MET A 1 -0.25 25.31 33.24
CA MET A 1 -0.07 24.36 32.13
C MET A 1 -1.38 24.34 31.38
N SER A 2 -1.39 24.72 30.10
CA SER A 2 -2.56 24.48 29.24
C SER A 2 -2.52 23.02 28.80
N THR A 3 -3.55 22.27 29.11
CA THR A 3 -3.71 20.91 28.57
C THR A 3 -4.12 21.06 27.11
N THR A 4 -3.24 20.74 26.17
CA THR A 4 -3.59 20.68 24.75
C THR A 4 -4.52 19.50 24.54
N GLN A 5 -5.78 19.77 24.18
CA GLN A 5 -6.74 18.73 23.89
C GLN A 5 -6.64 18.37 22.40
N MET A 6 -6.22 17.14 22.11
CA MET A 6 -6.24 16.63 20.73
C MET A 6 -7.65 16.22 20.33
N ILE A 7 -7.96 16.42 19.06
CA ILE A 7 -9.23 16.05 18.43
C ILE A 7 -9.04 14.70 17.75
N LYS A 8 -9.99 13.78 17.90
CA LYS A 8 -9.97 12.50 17.19
C LYS A 8 -9.97 12.75 15.67
N SER A 9 -9.18 11.98 14.93
CA SER A 9 -9.11 11.96 13.47
C SER A 9 -9.24 10.53 12.97
N ASP A 10 -9.44 10.41 11.67
CA ASP A 10 -9.24 9.19 10.91
C ASP A 10 -7.89 9.19 10.17
N VAL A 11 -7.62 8.11 9.46
CA VAL A 11 -6.38 7.87 8.70
C VAL A 11 -6.32 8.77 7.47
N SER A 12 -7.45 8.97 6.79
CA SER A 12 -7.55 9.81 5.58
C SER A 12 -7.20 11.26 5.89
N GLU A 13 -7.65 11.77 7.03
CA GLU A 13 -7.29 13.10 7.50
C GLU A 13 -5.81 13.20 7.90
N ALA A 14 -5.24 12.16 8.54
CA ALA A 14 -3.81 12.15 8.81
C ALA A 14 -2.98 12.17 7.52
N LEU A 15 -3.39 11.41 6.49
CA LEU A 15 -2.77 11.44 5.16
C LEU A 15 -2.84 12.85 4.57
N HIS A 16 -4.01 13.47 4.56
CA HIS A 16 -4.19 14.87 4.11
C HIS A 16 -3.24 15.83 4.82
N LEU A 17 -3.11 15.69 6.14
CA LEU A 17 -2.23 16.56 6.93
C LEU A 17 -0.74 16.34 6.60
N PHE A 18 -0.30 15.11 6.33
CA PHE A 18 1.05 14.84 5.85
C PHE A 18 1.27 15.38 4.42
N GLU A 19 0.26 15.29 3.55
CA GLU A 19 0.30 15.87 2.20
C GLU A 19 0.44 17.39 2.26
N VAL A 20 -0.29 18.06 3.16
CA VAL A 20 -0.14 19.50 3.38
C VAL A 20 1.29 19.82 3.85
N MET A 21 1.84 19.10 4.83
CA MET A 21 3.22 19.30 5.26
C MET A 21 4.22 19.13 4.10
N GLY A 22 4.03 18.11 3.26
CA GLY A 22 4.84 17.88 2.06
C GLY A 22 4.70 18.98 1.01
N LYS A 23 3.47 19.40 0.71
CA LYS A 23 3.13 20.46 -0.28
C LYS A 23 3.79 21.79 0.06
N TYR A 24 3.80 22.16 1.34
CA TYR A 24 4.42 23.40 1.81
C TYR A 24 5.89 23.23 2.21
N ASN A 25 6.48 22.04 1.97
CA ASN A 25 7.86 21.70 2.30
C ASN A 25 8.21 21.97 3.77
N VAL A 26 7.26 21.70 4.67
CA VAL A 26 7.42 21.89 6.11
C VAL A 26 8.01 20.62 6.70
N PRO A 27 9.16 20.70 7.39
CA PRO A 27 9.76 19.54 8.03
C PRO A 27 8.91 19.08 9.22
N CYS A 28 8.98 17.78 9.50
CA CYS A 28 8.29 17.13 10.60
C CYS A 28 9.32 16.50 11.55
N SER A 29 8.95 16.44 12.82
CA SER A 29 9.65 15.65 13.84
C SER A 29 8.76 14.47 14.27
N LEU A 30 9.39 13.39 14.73
CA LEU A 30 8.72 12.20 15.27
C LEU A 30 9.28 11.89 16.65
N GLU A 31 8.40 11.68 17.62
CA GLU A 31 8.71 10.96 18.86
C GLU A 31 7.89 9.67 18.93
N LEU A 32 8.56 8.52 18.94
CA LEU A 32 7.94 7.22 19.14
C LEU A 32 8.19 6.73 20.56
N LYS A 33 7.13 6.44 21.31
CA LYS A 33 7.17 5.87 22.65
C LYS A 33 6.58 4.47 22.62
N LEU A 34 7.24 3.53 23.29
CA LEU A 34 6.70 2.19 23.51
C LEU A 34 5.91 2.15 24.82
N ASP A 35 4.92 1.27 24.89
CA ASP A 35 4.15 1.08 26.11
C ASP A 35 5.04 0.71 27.30
N GLY A 36 4.72 1.27 28.47
CA GLY A 36 5.49 1.09 29.70
C GLY A 36 6.80 1.88 29.80
N LEU A 37 7.21 2.64 28.77
CA LEU A 37 8.39 3.50 28.80
C LEU A 37 8.03 4.97 28.99
N CYS A 38 8.79 5.68 29.84
CA CYS A 38 8.61 7.12 30.04
C CYS A 38 9.35 7.96 28.97
N ASP A 39 10.48 7.45 28.47
CA ASP A 39 11.33 8.13 27.51
C ASP A 39 10.99 7.73 26.06
N PRO A 40 11.13 8.63 25.07
CA PRO A 40 11.04 8.28 23.66
C PRO A 40 12.02 7.16 23.30
N PHE A 41 11.52 6.12 22.64
CA PHE A 41 12.33 5.04 22.08
C PHE A 41 13.07 5.50 20.81
N VAL A 42 12.37 6.26 19.96
CA VAL A 42 12.95 6.90 18.77
C VAL A 42 12.55 8.37 18.75
N GLY A 43 13.52 9.23 18.45
CA GLY A 43 13.31 10.65 18.19
C GLY A 43 13.98 11.04 16.87
N ILE A 44 13.21 11.58 15.93
CA ILE A 44 13.69 12.15 14.68
C ILE A 44 13.27 13.61 14.65
N SER A 45 14.19 14.51 14.31
CA SER A 45 13.93 15.95 14.29
C SER A 45 14.08 16.51 12.88
N THR A 46 13.11 17.35 12.51
CA THR A 46 13.18 18.27 11.37
C THR A 46 13.60 17.61 10.06
N GLN A 47 12.79 16.64 9.61
CA GLN A 47 13.00 15.94 8.34
C GLN A 47 11.82 16.17 7.38
N PRO A 48 12.05 16.13 6.06
CA PRO A 48 10.96 16.09 5.09
C PRO A 48 10.05 14.89 5.36
N VAL A 49 8.74 15.08 5.23
CA VAL A 49 7.74 14.05 5.48
C VAL A 49 6.94 13.74 4.21
N LYS A 50 6.64 12.46 4.03
CA LYS A 50 5.69 11.96 3.03
C LYS A 50 4.92 10.81 3.67
N ALA A 51 3.64 10.67 3.37
CA ALA A 51 2.86 9.54 3.80
C ALA A 51 2.18 8.86 2.61
N GLU A 52 1.99 7.55 2.73
CA GLU A 52 1.37 6.70 1.72
C GLU A 52 0.41 5.71 2.40
N TYR A 53 -0.64 5.35 1.68
CA TYR A 53 -1.57 4.31 2.08
C TYR A 53 -1.23 3.01 1.36
N LEU A 54 -1.09 1.92 2.12
CA LEU A 54 -0.85 0.60 1.56
C LEU A 54 -2.02 -0.32 1.89
N GLU A 55 -2.79 -0.68 0.87
CA GLU A 55 -3.80 -1.73 0.97
C GLU A 55 -3.11 -3.09 1.04
N THR A 56 -3.32 -3.80 2.14
CA THR A 56 -2.70 -5.12 2.35
C THR A 56 -3.80 -6.16 2.45
N PHE A 57 -3.92 -6.99 1.41
CA PHE A 57 -4.76 -8.18 1.42
C PHE A 57 -3.89 -9.40 1.62
N ASP A 58 -3.47 -9.65 2.86
CA ASP A 58 -3.05 -11.00 3.23
C ASP A 58 -4.28 -11.83 3.59
N GLY A 59 -4.31 -13.11 3.20
CA GLY A 59 -5.40 -14.03 3.54
C GLY A 59 -5.59 -14.26 5.05
N GLU A 60 -4.79 -13.59 5.89
CA GLU A 60 -4.86 -13.57 7.35
C GLU A 60 -5.65 -12.37 7.91
N GLY A 61 -6.04 -11.40 7.07
CA GLY A 61 -6.83 -10.25 7.49
C GLY A 61 -6.03 -9.20 8.28
N ARG A 62 -4.71 -9.12 8.10
CA ARG A 62 -3.93 -7.98 8.58
C ARG A 62 -4.23 -6.82 7.63
N GLY A 63 -5.03 -5.91 8.15
CA GLY A 63 -5.59 -4.81 7.38
C GLY A 63 -4.53 -3.87 6.81
N ASP A 64 -5.04 -2.90 6.06
CA ASP A 64 -4.31 -1.82 5.43
C ASP A 64 -3.31 -1.14 6.40
N SER A 65 -2.37 -0.38 5.84
CA SER A 65 -1.33 0.29 6.60
C SER A 65 -1.07 1.70 6.12
N LEU A 66 -0.75 2.59 7.06
CA LEU A 66 -0.22 3.93 6.81
C LEU A 66 1.32 3.86 6.88
N ILE A 67 1.98 4.24 5.80
CA ILE A 67 3.43 4.34 5.73
C ILE A 67 3.81 5.81 5.83
N VAL A 68 4.67 6.17 6.78
CA VAL A 68 5.21 7.52 6.91
C VAL A 68 6.71 7.47 6.66
N HIS A 69 7.13 8.16 5.61
CA HIS A 69 8.53 8.41 5.30
C HIS A 69 8.95 9.72 5.97
N LEU A 70 10.02 9.65 6.74
CA LEU A 70 10.60 10.79 7.43
C LEU A 70 12.10 10.86 7.13
N GLY A 71 12.45 11.72 6.18
CA GLY A 71 13.79 11.77 5.60
C GLY A 71 14.14 10.45 4.91
N GLY A 72 15.16 9.75 5.42
CA GLY A 72 15.58 8.44 4.92
C GLY A 72 15.01 7.24 5.70
N SER A 73 14.11 7.48 6.66
CA SER A 73 13.49 6.43 7.48
C SER A 73 12.04 6.19 7.05
N GLU A 74 11.58 4.96 7.21
CA GLU A 74 10.22 4.53 6.92
C GLU A 74 9.59 3.92 8.17
N PHE A 75 8.34 4.29 8.45
CA PHE A 75 7.56 3.79 9.57
C PHE A 75 6.22 3.27 9.06
N CYS A 76 5.90 2.01 9.37
CA CYS A 76 4.65 1.37 8.98
C CYS A 76 3.71 1.25 10.19
N PHE A 77 2.48 1.71 10.02
CA PHE A 77 1.44 1.75 11.04
C PHE A 77 0.19 1.03 10.52
N GLU A 78 -0.18 -0.12 11.10
CA GLU A 78 -1.41 -0.87 10.76
C GLU A 78 -2.65 0.01 11.00
N LEU A 79 -3.75 -0.08 10.24
CA LEU A 79 -4.87 0.88 10.40
C LEU A 79 -5.76 0.69 11.64
N ASN A 80 -5.57 -0.35 12.44
CA ASN A 80 -6.31 -0.57 13.69
C ASN A 80 -5.84 0.35 14.83
N LEU A 81 -5.68 1.65 14.55
CA LEU A 81 -5.05 2.63 15.42
C LEU A 81 -5.98 3.79 15.75
N SER A 82 -5.69 4.41 16.89
CA SER A 82 -6.33 5.68 17.25
C SER A 82 -5.49 6.83 16.72
N VAL A 83 -6.06 7.61 15.80
CA VAL A 83 -5.45 8.82 15.27
C VAL A 83 -6.08 10.04 15.94
N SER A 84 -5.25 11.00 16.29
CA SER A 84 -5.68 12.29 16.82
C SER A 84 -4.80 13.41 16.31
N LYS A 85 -5.36 14.60 16.19
CA LYS A 85 -4.68 15.78 15.66
C LYS A 85 -4.85 17.00 16.56
N HIS A 86 -3.97 17.97 16.39
CA HIS A 86 -4.12 19.32 16.91
C HIS A 86 -3.49 20.28 15.90
N ILE A 87 -4.27 21.26 15.42
CA ILE A 87 -3.85 22.24 14.44
C ILE A 87 -3.94 23.62 15.09
N THR A 88 -2.81 24.32 15.21
CA THR A 88 -2.78 25.69 15.73
C THR A 88 -2.98 26.70 14.59
N ASP A 89 -2.54 27.93 14.79
CA ASP A 89 -2.41 28.96 13.77
C ASP A 89 -1.17 28.81 12.89
N CYS A 90 -0.24 27.92 13.26
CA CYS A 90 1.06 27.79 12.58
C CYS A 90 1.69 26.39 12.63
N GLN A 91 1.11 25.41 13.32
CA GLN A 91 1.67 24.08 13.46
C GLN A 91 0.59 23.00 13.44
N ILE A 92 0.98 21.81 12.97
CA ILE A 92 0.17 20.60 13.01
C ILE A 92 0.87 19.60 13.92
N THR A 93 0.11 18.99 14.82
CA THR A 93 0.54 17.88 15.65
C THR A 93 -0.38 16.70 15.39
N LEU A 94 0.19 15.54 15.10
CA LEU A 94 -0.53 14.27 14.92
C LEU A 94 -0.05 13.27 15.96
N CYS A 95 -0.96 12.46 16.47
CA CYS A 95 -0.66 11.36 17.37
C CYS A 95 -1.36 10.11 16.88
N ILE A 96 -0.57 9.06 16.64
CA ILE A 96 -1.02 7.74 16.23
C ILE A 96 -0.71 6.77 17.36
N VAL A 97 -1.72 6.11 17.89
CA VAL A 97 -1.62 5.28 19.09
C VAL A 97 -2.12 3.87 18.83
N SER A 98 -1.32 2.89 19.26
CA SER A 98 -1.66 1.48 19.37
C SER A 98 -1.70 1.04 20.84
N ASP A 99 -1.96 -0.25 21.07
CA ASP A 99 -1.75 -0.90 22.37
C ASP A 99 -0.27 -0.97 22.77
N LYS A 100 0.66 -0.84 21.82
CA LYS A 100 2.11 -1.06 22.01
C LYS A 100 2.94 0.21 21.94
N TYR A 101 2.43 1.27 21.33
CA TYR A 101 3.20 2.49 21.10
C TYR A 101 2.32 3.73 20.92
N ALA A 102 2.94 4.89 21.07
CA ALA A 102 2.41 6.18 20.67
C ALA A 102 3.45 6.92 19.82
N ALA A 103 3.07 7.26 18.58
CA ALA A 103 3.88 8.04 17.65
C ALA A 103 3.34 9.46 17.59
N TRP A 104 4.21 10.44 17.87
CA TRP A 104 3.89 11.85 17.87
C TRP A 104 4.62 12.54 16.73
N PHE A 105 3.87 13.07 15.78
CA PHE A 105 4.39 13.85 14.68
C PHE A 105 4.11 15.33 14.95
N SER A 106 5.10 16.19 14.73
CA SER A 106 4.96 17.64 14.91
C SER A 106 5.64 18.35 13.76
N SER A 107 4.86 19.16 13.04
CA SER A 107 5.39 20.03 12.00
C SER A 107 6.22 21.15 12.61
N ASP A 108 7.13 21.69 11.81
CA ASP A 108 7.66 23.04 12.04
C ASP A 108 6.59 24.10 11.68
N VAL A 109 6.99 25.37 11.65
CA VAL A 109 6.12 26.50 11.34
C VAL A 109 5.59 26.41 9.90
N ILE A 110 4.27 26.34 9.78
CA ILE A 110 3.48 26.37 8.55
C ILE A 110 2.94 27.79 8.36
N LEU A 111 2.98 28.27 7.11
CA LEU A 111 2.37 29.54 6.74
C LEU A 111 0.83 29.47 6.86
N PRO A 112 0.14 30.61 7.05
CA PRO A 112 -1.32 30.64 7.20
C PRO A 112 -2.07 29.92 6.09
N GLU A 113 -1.60 30.02 4.84
CA GLU A 113 -2.21 29.34 3.69
C GLU A 113 -2.18 27.82 3.84
N GLY A 114 -1.08 27.26 4.40
CA GLY A 114 -0.99 25.82 4.66
C GLY A 114 -1.86 25.38 5.84
N ILE A 115 -2.08 26.26 6.82
CA ILE A 115 -2.99 25.99 7.94
C ILE A 115 -4.46 26.04 7.50
N GLU A 116 -4.80 26.93 6.56
CA GLU A 116 -6.12 26.95 5.92
C GLU A 116 -6.36 25.65 5.14
N ASP A 117 -5.40 25.22 4.31
CA ASP A 117 -5.46 23.93 3.60
C ASP A 117 -5.60 22.73 4.57
N ALA A 118 -4.87 22.75 5.69
CA ALA A 118 -4.96 21.72 6.72
C ALA A 118 -6.35 21.65 7.38
N LYS A 119 -7.04 22.79 7.49
CA LYS A 119 -8.38 22.89 8.10
C LYS A 119 -9.52 22.67 7.10
N ASP A 120 -9.28 22.82 5.80
CA ASP A 120 -10.26 22.55 4.74
C ASP A 120 -10.40 21.04 4.44
N TYR A 121 -9.92 20.17 5.32
CA TYR A 121 -10.23 18.75 5.25
C TYR A 121 -11.75 18.57 5.36
N LYS A 122 -12.34 18.16 4.24
CA LYS A 122 -13.69 17.66 4.20
C LYS A 122 -13.56 16.16 4.20
N GLU A 123 -13.89 15.54 5.33
CA GLU A 123 -14.23 14.12 5.34
C GLU A 123 -15.20 13.95 4.17
N ALA A 124 -14.92 13.02 3.26
CA ALA A 124 -15.77 12.83 2.11
C ALA A 124 -17.17 12.55 2.64
N GLU A 125 -18.04 13.57 2.64
CA GLU A 125 -19.41 13.46 3.11
C GLU A 125 -19.98 12.21 2.45
N ASP A 126 -20.53 11.28 3.25
CA ASP A 126 -21.23 10.07 2.82
C ASP A 126 -21.70 10.23 1.38
N TYR A 127 -20.87 9.78 0.46
CA TYR A 127 -21.18 9.79 -0.95
C TYR A 127 -22.29 8.73 -1.06
N HIS A 128 -23.53 9.18 -0.97
CA HIS A 128 -24.69 8.49 -1.52
C HIS A 128 -24.68 8.53 -3.06
N GLY A 129 -23.66 9.15 -3.68
CA GLY A 129 -23.20 8.74 -4.99
C GLY A 129 -22.27 7.55 -4.82
N GLU A 130 -22.39 6.54 -5.66
CA GLU A 130 -21.61 5.31 -5.56
C GLU A 130 -20.13 5.60 -5.26
N PRO A 131 -19.50 4.80 -4.38
CA PRO A 131 -18.13 4.99 -3.98
C PRO A 131 -17.33 5.25 -5.25
N ARG A 132 -16.57 6.35 -5.30
CA ARG A 132 -15.36 6.32 -6.11
C ARG A 132 -14.35 5.44 -5.39
N ASP A 133 -14.75 4.19 -5.25
CA ASP A 133 -13.93 3.06 -5.59
C ASP A 133 -13.05 3.54 -6.74
N ILE A 134 -11.75 3.54 -6.54
CA ILE A 134 -10.86 3.41 -7.69
C ILE A 134 -11.00 1.94 -8.13
N THR A 135 -12.22 1.46 -8.33
CA THR A 135 -12.52 0.49 -9.35
C THR A 135 -12.16 1.22 -10.62
N MET A 136 -10.92 0.99 -11.05
CA MET A 136 -10.69 0.77 -12.46
C MET A 136 -11.86 -0.10 -12.92
N ASP A 137 -12.67 0.36 -13.88
CA ASP A 137 -13.73 -0.46 -14.46
C ASP A 137 -13.05 -1.63 -15.16
N VAL A 138 -12.71 -2.66 -14.39
CA VAL A 138 -12.05 -3.85 -14.88
C VAL A 138 -13.11 -4.75 -15.45
N THR A 139 -12.93 -5.07 -16.72
CA THR A 139 -13.74 -6.06 -17.42
C THR A 139 -13.74 -7.38 -16.63
N LYS A 140 -14.74 -8.24 -16.89
CA LYS A 140 -14.81 -9.57 -16.25
C LYS A 140 -13.51 -10.35 -16.45
N GLN A 141 -12.86 -10.16 -17.59
CA GLN A 141 -11.61 -10.79 -17.99
C GLN A 141 -10.40 -10.24 -17.21
N GLU A 142 -10.34 -8.93 -17.01
CA GLU A 142 -9.28 -8.31 -16.19
C GLU A 142 -9.44 -8.69 -14.72
N ASN A 143 -10.68 -8.76 -14.22
CA ASN A 143 -10.97 -9.26 -12.88
C ASN A 143 -10.53 -10.73 -12.72
N GLU A 144 -10.86 -11.60 -13.67
CA GLU A 144 -10.39 -13.00 -13.67
C GLU A 144 -8.86 -13.10 -13.73
N LEU A 145 -8.19 -12.25 -14.52
CA LEU A 145 -6.74 -12.19 -14.58
C LEU A 145 -6.11 -11.71 -13.26
N ILE A 146 -6.69 -10.69 -12.63
CA ILE A 146 -6.25 -10.17 -11.33
C ILE A 146 -6.41 -11.25 -10.26
N GLU A 147 -7.57 -11.90 -10.18
CA GLU A 147 -7.80 -13.02 -9.25
C GLU A 147 -6.82 -14.16 -9.50
N PHE A 148 -6.58 -14.52 -10.76
CA PHE A 148 -5.63 -15.57 -11.10
C PHE A 148 -4.20 -15.22 -10.70
N VAL A 149 -3.72 -14.01 -11.01
CA VAL A 149 -2.38 -13.53 -10.62
C VAL A 149 -2.23 -13.51 -9.10
N ARG A 150 -3.28 -13.15 -8.35
CA ARG A 150 -3.31 -13.20 -6.87
C ARG A 150 -3.16 -14.61 -6.30
N THR A 151 -3.45 -15.66 -7.08
CA THR A 151 -3.22 -17.05 -6.67
C THR A 151 -1.82 -17.58 -6.99
N LEU A 152 -1.00 -16.82 -7.72
CA LEU A 152 0.37 -17.21 -8.02
C LEU A 152 1.25 -16.86 -6.81
N ASP A 153 1.64 -17.87 -6.04
CA ASP A 153 2.79 -17.73 -5.13
C ASP A 153 4.04 -17.52 -6.00
N PHE A 154 4.66 -16.34 -5.91
CA PHE A 154 5.89 -16.04 -6.65
C PHE A 154 7.02 -17.03 -6.32
N GLY A 155 6.96 -17.70 -5.17
CA GLY A 155 7.81 -18.83 -4.84
C GLY A 155 7.65 -20.00 -5.80
N ASP A 156 6.42 -20.33 -6.18
CA ASP A 156 6.12 -21.40 -7.14
C ASP A 156 6.55 -21.04 -8.57
N THR A 157 6.43 -19.78 -8.97
CA THR A 157 6.85 -19.32 -10.30
C THR A 157 8.37 -19.33 -10.45
N ILE A 158 9.10 -18.95 -9.39
CA ILE A 158 10.57 -19.00 -9.32
C ILE A 158 11.06 -20.44 -9.22
N ASN A 159 10.40 -21.28 -8.41
CA ASN A 159 10.72 -22.71 -8.30
C ASN A 159 10.44 -23.44 -9.62
N ALA A 160 9.35 -23.11 -10.32
CA ALA A 160 9.03 -23.65 -11.62
C ALA A 160 10.05 -23.23 -12.69
N THR A 161 10.50 -21.96 -12.70
CA THR A 161 11.57 -21.54 -13.63
C THR A 161 12.90 -22.21 -13.30
N ALA A 162 13.30 -22.27 -12.04
CA ALA A 162 14.51 -22.97 -11.61
C ALA A 162 14.46 -24.48 -11.96
N ALA A 163 13.31 -25.12 -11.79
CA ALA A 163 13.09 -26.52 -12.13
C ALA A 163 13.06 -26.74 -13.65
N LEU A 164 12.49 -25.82 -14.43
CA LEU A 164 12.53 -25.83 -15.91
C LEU A 164 13.97 -25.65 -16.44
N TYR A 165 14.76 -24.75 -15.85
CA TYR A 165 16.18 -24.61 -16.20
C TYR A 165 16.98 -25.86 -15.82
N SER A 166 16.73 -26.45 -14.64
CA SER A 166 17.35 -27.69 -14.20
C SER A 166 17.01 -28.87 -15.14
N GLU A 167 15.76 -28.96 -15.59
CA GLU A 167 15.33 -30.03 -16.50
C GLU A 167 15.81 -29.81 -17.93
N ALA A 168 15.87 -28.57 -18.42
CA ALA A 168 16.49 -28.23 -19.71
C ALA A 168 17.99 -28.58 -19.73
N GLU A 169 18.70 -28.37 -18.62
CA GLU A 169 20.09 -28.82 -18.42
C GLU A 169 20.20 -30.36 -18.40
N LYS A 170 19.27 -31.08 -17.74
CA LYS A 170 19.23 -32.55 -17.74
C LYS A 170 18.88 -33.15 -19.11
N VAL A 171 18.00 -32.52 -19.88
CA VAL A 171 17.66 -32.94 -21.26
C VAL A 171 18.83 -32.70 -22.21
N ARG A 172 19.63 -31.64 -21.99
CA ARG A 172 20.93 -31.47 -22.66
C ARG A 172 21.95 -32.52 -22.25
N GLY A 173 21.85 -33.07 -21.03
CA GLY A 173 22.82 -34.01 -20.46
C GLY A 173 22.52 -35.50 -20.61
N THR A 174 21.27 -35.94 -20.83
CA THR A 174 20.92 -37.37 -20.62
C THR A 174 19.83 -37.91 -21.55
N ARG A 175 20.23 -38.86 -22.42
CA ARG A 175 19.35 -39.93 -22.95
C ARG A 175 19.10 -40.92 -21.80
N ASN A 176 17.84 -41.10 -21.40
CA ASN A 176 17.30 -42.10 -20.47
C ASN A 176 17.37 -41.75 -18.97
N ALA A 177 16.24 -41.30 -18.40
CA ALA A 177 15.85 -41.66 -17.04
C ALA A 177 14.33 -41.50 -16.86
N SER A 178 13.70 -42.52 -16.28
CA SER A 178 12.26 -42.60 -15.98
C SER A 178 12.02 -42.24 -14.51
N ARG A 179 11.16 -41.26 -14.21
CA ARG A 179 10.54 -41.06 -12.89
C ARG A 179 9.11 -40.53 -13.05
N PRO A 180 8.07 -41.13 -12.42
CA PRO A 180 6.67 -40.77 -12.66
C PRO A 180 6.01 -39.86 -11.62
N GLU A 181 6.75 -39.38 -10.60
CA GLU A 181 6.12 -38.63 -9.48
C GLU A 181 6.27 -37.10 -9.58
N LEU A 182 7.27 -36.59 -10.31
CA LEU A 182 7.40 -35.14 -10.59
C LEU A 182 6.38 -34.64 -11.62
N THR A 183 5.73 -35.53 -12.37
CA THR A 183 4.93 -35.14 -13.53
C THR A 183 3.61 -34.43 -13.19
N VAL A 184 3.00 -34.68 -12.03
CA VAL A 184 1.68 -34.11 -11.71
C VAL A 184 1.78 -32.62 -11.36
N GLU A 185 2.75 -32.23 -10.54
CA GLU A 185 3.00 -30.82 -10.19
C GLU A 185 3.46 -30.02 -11.40
N PHE A 186 4.30 -30.61 -12.27
CA PHE A 186 4.69 -29.97 -13.53
C PHE A 186 3.53 -29.81 -14.51
N ILE A 187 2.64 -30.80 -14.63
CA ILE A 187 1.45 -30.70 -15.50
C ILE A 187 0.51 -29.62 -14.96
N GLU A 188 0.30 -29.56 -13.66
CA GLU A 188 -0.56 -28.55 -13.04
C GLU A 188 0.04 -27.14 -13.16
N CYS A 189 1.37 -27.00 -13.00
CA CYS A 189 2.08 -25.74 -13.22
C CYS A 189 2.01 -25.30 -14.69
N ALA A 190 2.24 -26.21 -15.65
CA ALA A 190 2.12 -25.92 -17.07
C ALA A 190 0.67 -25.52 -17.45
N ARG A 191 -0.32 -26.16 -16.83
CA ARG A 191 -1.74 -25.82 -17.01
C ARG A 191 -2.04 -24.41 -16.51
N ARG A 192 -1.52 -24.04 -15.33
CA ARG A 192 -1.67 -22.69 -14.76
C ARG A 192 -0.97 -21.63 -15.61
N LEU A 193 0.22 -21.91 -16.14
CA LEU A 193 0.91 -20.98 -17.05
C LEU A 193 0.21 -20.83 -18.40
N ASP A 194 -0.38 -21.90 -18.94
CA ASP A 194 -1.19 -21.85 -20.16
C ASP A 194 -2.50 -21.05 -19.93
N GLU A 195 -3.12 -21.22 -18.77
CA GLU A 195 -4.30 -20.48 -18.33
C GLU A 195 -3.98 -18.98 -18.16
N LEU A 196 -2.85 -18.63 -17.53
CA LEU A 196 -2.35 -17.26 -17.45
C LEU A 196 -2.14 -16.63 -18.82
N SER A 197 -1.47 -17.35 -19.72
CA SER A 197 -1.19 -16.87 -21.08
C SER A 197 -2.48 -16.55 -21.85
N LYS A 198 -3.51 -17.39 -21.70
CA LYS A 198 -4.83 -17.16 -22.30
C LYS A 198 -5.54 -15.95 -21.72
N LEU A 199 -5.53 -15.80 -20.39
CA LEU A 199 -6.16 -14.65 -19.73
C LEU A 199 -5.47 -13.33 -20.12
N ILE A 200 -4.14 -13.31 -20.20
CA ILE A 200 -3.38 -12.14 -20.69
C ILE A 200 -3.72 -11.84 -22.15
N ALA A 201 -3.81 -12.86 -23.01
CA ALA A 201 -4.16 -12.65 -24.41
C ALA A 201 -5.57 -12.06 -24.56
N MET A 202 -6.55 -12.57 -23.81
CA MET A 202 -7.92 -12.07 -23.82
C MET A 202 -8.03 -10.63 -23.31
N ALA A 203 -7.38 -10.31 -22.18
CA ALA A 203 -7.36 -8.94 -21.65
C ALA A 203 -6.70 -7.95 -22.63
N ASN A 204 -5.64 -8.37 -23.31
CA ASN A 204 -4.96 -7.53 -24.30
C ASN A 204 -5.80 -7.32 -25.58
N ASP A 205 -6.59 -8.31 -25.99
CA ASP A 205 -7.51 -8.17 -27.11
C ASP A 205 -8.69 -7.24 -26.77
N ASP A 206 -9.23 -7.33 -25.55
CA ASP A 206 -10.27 -6.40 -25.05
C ASP A 206 -9.73 -4.96 -25.03
N TYR A 207 -8.54 -4.73 -24.46
CA TYR A 207 -7.87 -3.42 -24.46
C TYR A 207 -7.66 -2.84 -25.87
N ARG A 208 -7.23 -3.68 -26.83
CA ARG A 208 -7.06 -3.25 -28.23
C ARG A 208 -8.38 -2.89 -28.91
N SER A 209 -9.46 -3.57 -28.54
CA SER A 209 -10.79 -3.28 -29.09
C SER A 209 -11.31 -1.93 -28.62
N GLU A 210 -11.06 -1.57 -27.36
CA GLU A 210 -11.45 -0.27 -26.79
C GLU A 210 -10.65 0.89 -27.39
N ILE A 211 -9.33 0.72 -27.56
CA ILE A 211 -8.50 1.72 -28.26
C ILE A 211 -8.98 1.95 -29.69
N SER A 212 -9.32 0.87 -30.42
CA SER A 212 -9.78 0.99 -31.81
C SER A 212 -11.16 1.66 -31.94
N ILE A 213 -11.96 1.71 -30.88
CA ILE A 213 -13.24 2.43 -30.83
C ILE A 213 -12.97 3.92 -30.58
N MET A 214 -12.00 4.27 -29.73
CA MET A 214 -11.62 5.66 -29.45
C MET A 214 -10.92 6.38 -30.61
N GLU A 215 -10.29 5.65 -31.54
CA GLU A 215 -9.65 6.23 -32.74
C GLU A 215 -10.61 6.52 -33.91
N LYS A 216 -11.91 6.24 -33.76
CA LYS A 216 -12.93 6.45 -34.81
C LYS A 216 -13.85 7.65 -34.60
N ASP A 217 -13.69 8.38 -33.50
CA ASP A 217 -14.29 9.69 -33.23
C ASP A 217 -13.28 10.83 -33.46
#